data_AF-A0A445K6T8-F1
#
_entry.id   AF-A0A445K6T8-F1
#
_cell.length_a   1.000
_cell.length_b   1.000
_cell.length_c   1.000
_cell.angle_alpha   90.00
_cell.angle_beta   90.00
_cell.angle_gamma   90.00
#
_symmetry.space_group_name_H-M   'P 1'
#
loop_
_entity.id
_entity.type
_entity.pdbx_description
1 polymer ?
#
loop_
_entity_poly.entity_id
_entity_poly.type
_entity_poly.pdbx_seq_one_letter_code
_entity_poly.pdbx_strand_id
1 'polypeptide(L)'
;MMWLNRRRHNINTLQLPTKGGLGQKLLAVIMSSASLKEMRNGGEDYSNGHGGGGVRDLYGEDCATEDQLITPWTFSVASGCSLLRDPRYNKGLAFTEGERDAHYLRGLLPPAIFNQELQEKRLMHNLRQYEVPLHRYMAMMDLQERNERLFYKLLINNVEELLPVVYTPTVGEACQKYGSIFRRPQGLYISLKEKGKILEVLKNWPEKSIQVIVVTDGERILGLGDLGCQGMGIPVGKLSLYTALGGVRPSSCLPITIDVGTNNEKLLNDEFYIGLKQKRATGQEYAELLEEFMHAVKQNYGEKVLIQFEDFANHNAFDLLEKYSSSHLVFNDDIQGTASVVLAGLLASLKLVGGTLVDHTFLFLGAGEAGTGIAELIALEISKQTKAPVEETRKKIWLVDSKGLIVSSRLESLQQFKKPWAHEHEPVKSLLDAVKAIKPTVLIGSSGAGKTFTKEVVETMASLNEKPLILALSNPTSQSECTAEEAYTWSKGKAIFASGSPFDPVEYEGKLFVPGQANNAYIFPGFGLGLIISGAIRVRDEMLLAACEYTQN
;
A
#
# COMPACT_ATOMS: atom_id res chain seq x y z
N MET A 1 -30.30 -34.96 -42.98
CA MET A 1 -30.53 -34.92 -44.44
C MET A 1 -30.08 -33.56 -44.94
N MET A 2 -29.03 -33.55 -45.77
CA MET A 2 -28.64 -32.53 -46.77
C MET A 2 -28.65 -31.05 -46.31
N TRP A 3 -27.51 -30.40 -46.13
CA TRP A 3 -26.62 -30.06 -47.24
C TRP A 3 -25.14 -30.02 -46.80
N LEU A 4 -24.32 -30.79 -47.51
CA LEU A 4 -22.87 -30.91 -47.41
C LEU A 4 -22.33 -30.67 -48.83
N ASN A 5 -21.13 -30.10 -48.89
CA ASN A 5 -20.18 -30.09 -50.01
C ASN A 5 -20.38 -29.12 -51.19
N ARG A 6 -19.43 -28.19 -51.32
CA ARG A 6 -18.45 -28.18 -52.43
C ARG A 6 -17.38 -27.10 -52.21
N ARG A 7 -16.13 -27.50 -52.00
CA ARG A 7 -14.93 -27.15 -52.80
C ARG A 7 -13.65 -27.46 -52.01
N ARG A 8 -13.01 -28.58 -52.37
CA ARG A 8 -11.57 -28.85 -52.19
C ARG A 8 -10.85 -28.51 -53.51
N HIS A 9 -9.56 -28.22 -53.39
CA HIS A 9 -8.49 -28.08 -54.39
C HIS A 9 -8.09 -26.63 -54.72
N ASN A 10 -7.00 -26.18 -54.08
CA ASN A 10 -5.74 -25.95 -54.78
C ASN A 10 -4.58 -26.01 -53.77
N ILE A 11 -3.81 -27.09 -53.88
CA ILE A 11 -2.49 -27.23 -53.27
C ILE A 11 -1.53 -26.62 -54.29
N ASN A 12 -0.93 -25.48 -53.98
CA ASN A 12 0.25 -24.99 -54.68
C ASN A 12 1.43 -25.06 -53.73
N THR A 13 2.33 -25.98 -54.07
CA THR A 13 3.73 -26.05 -53.65
C THR A 13 4.41 -24.69 -53.74
N LEU A 14 4.82 -24.14 -52.59
CA LEU A 14 5.83 -23.08 -52.53
C LEU A 14 7.21 -23.74 -52.39
N GLN A 15 8.00 -23.66 -53.46
CA GLN A 15 9.42 -23.97 -53.45
C GLN A 15 10.16 -22.95 -52.58
N LEU A 16 10.98 -23.45 -51.65
CA LEU A 16 11.99 -22.68 -50.93
C LEU A 16 13.14 -22.31 -51.88
N PRO A 17 13.57 -21.05 -51.95
CA PRO A 17 14.90 -20.72 -52.44
C PRO A 17 15.90 -20.80 -51.27
N THR A 18 16.83 -21.74 -51.38
CA THR A 18 18.11 -21.72 -50.66
C THR A 18 18.96 -20.55 -51.15
N LYS A 19 19.41 -19.67 -50.25
CA LYS A 19 20.83 -19.30 -50.06
C LYS A 19 20.99 -18.07 -49.15
N GLY A 20 21.81 -18.29 -48.11
CA GLY A 20 22.68 -17.36 -47.38
C GLY A 20 22.43 -15.86 -47.42
N GLY A 21 22.24 -15.28 -46.23
CA GLY A 21 22.51 -13.85 -46.02
C GLY A 21 21.61 -13.10 -45.02
N LEU A 22 20.51 -13.71 -44.53
CA LEU A 22 19.57 -12.99 -43.64
C LEU A 22 19.91 -13.05 -42.14
N GLY A 23 20.81 -13.94 -41.71
CA GLY A 23 21.08 -14.18 -40.28
C GLY A 23 21.79 -13.05 -39.53
N GLN A 24 22.53 -12.17 -40.22
CA GLN A 24 23.26 -11.08 -39.57
C GLN A 24 22.52 -9.73 -39.57
N LYS A 25 21.60 -9.49 -40.52
CA LYS A 25 20.79 -8.25 -40.52
C LYS A 25 19.60 -8.32 -39.57
N LEU A 26 19.04 -9.50 -39.33
CA LEU A 26 17.94 -9.66 -38.38
C LEU A 26 18.39 -9.48 -36.92
N LEU A 27 19.63 -9.84 -36.59
CA LEU A 27 20.19 -9.60 -35.25
C LEU A 27 20.41 -8.12 -34.95
N ALA A 28 20.72 -7.29 -35.95
CA ALA A 28 20.96 -5.86 -35.75
C ALA A 28 19.67 -5.07 -35.49
N VAL A 29 18.54 -5.48 -36.10
CA VAL A 29 17.24 -4.82 -35.91
C VAL A 29 16.58 -5.22 -34.58
N ILE A 30 16.87 -6.41 -34.05
CA ILE A 30 16.35 -6.84 -32.73
C ILE A 30 17.09 -6.15 -31.57
N MET A 31 18.28 -5.58 -31.81
CA MET A 31 19.04 -4.85 -30.78
C MET A 31 18.80 -3.34 -30.78
N SER A 32 18.02 -2.79 -31.72
CA SER A 32 17.59 -1.39 -31.70
C SER A 32 16.12 -1.29 -31.29
N SER A 33 15.84 -0.59 -30.20
CA SER A 33 14.50 -0.24 -29.77
C SER A 33 13.77 0.53 -30.88
N ALA A 34 12.70 -0.03 -31.44
CA ALA A 34 11.88 0.61 -32.47
C ALA A 34 10.77 1.47 -31.86
N SER A 35 10.44 2.60 -32.49
CA SER A 35 9.34 3.48 -32.06
C SER A 35 7.96 2.95 -32.53
N LEU A 36 6.88 3.42 -31.90
CA LEU A 36 5.50 3.12 -32.29
C LEU A 36 5.23 3.47 -33.77
N LYS A 37 5.79 4.60 -34.23
CA LYS A 37 5.74 5.05 -35.62
C LYS A 37 6.44 4.11 -36.60
N GLU A 38 7.62 3.59 -36.23
CA GLU A 38 8.36 2.62 -37.06
C GLU A 38 7.64 1.28 -37.16
N MET A 39 6.98 0.83 -36.09
CA MET A 39 6.15 -0.39 -36.14
C MET A 39 4.88 -0.21 -36.97
N ARG A 40 4.29 1.00 -36.98
CA ARG A 40 3.06 1.31 -37.74
C ARG A 40 3.31 1.45 -39.24
N ASN A 41 4.47 1.96 -39.64
CA ASN A 41 4.88 2.16 -41.03
C ASN A 41 5.52 0.91 -41.69
N GLY A 42 5.54 -0.24 -41.01
CA GLY A 42 6.05 -1.51 -41.55
C GLY A 42 5.16 -2.19 -42.60
N GLY A 43 4.06 -1.56 -43.03
CA GLY A 43 3.20 -2.01 -44.12
C GLY A 43 3.39 -1.12 -45.35
N GLU A 44 3.71 -1.75 -46.49
CA GLU A 44 3.98 -1.19 -47.83
C GLU A 44 3.49 0.25 -48.12
N ASP A 45 4.46 1.16 -48.31
CA ASP A 45 4.24 2.54 -48.75
C ASP A 45 4.00 2.64 -50.26
N TYR A 46 2.86 3.21 -50.64
CA TYR A 46 2.67 3.92 -51.91
C TYR A 46 1.77 5.16 -51.69
N SER A 47 2.37 6.36 -51.62
CA SER A 47 2.07 7.49 -52.53
C SER A 47 2.63 8.84 -52.04
N ASN A 48 3.13 9.60 -53.02
CA ASN A 48 3.73 10.94 -52.95
C ASN A 48 2.75 12.06 -52.53
N GLY A 49 3.30 13.15 -51.96
CA GLY A 49 2.73 14.50 -52.12
C GLY A 49 3.10 15.52 -51.04
N HIS A 50 3.71 16.64 -51.46
CA HIS A 50 4.16 17.76 -50.63
C HIS A 50 3.03 18.58 -49.97
N GLY A 51 3.32 19.12 -48.76
CA GLY A 51 2.93 20.47 -48.34
C GLY A 51 1.80 20.60 -47.30
N GLY A 52 2.08 21.36 -46.22
CA GLY A 52 1.02 22.06 -45.48
C GLY A 52 1.10 21.97 -43.95
N GLY A 53 1.09 23.15 -43.32
CA GLY A 53 1.11 23.39 -41.88
C GLY A 53 0.18 22.52 -41.04
N GLY A 54 0.62 22.23 -39.83
CA GLY A 54 -0.21 21.55 -38.85
C GLY A 54 -1.40 22.41 -38.42
N VAL A 55 -2.56 21.76 -38.22
CA VAL A 55 -3.49 22.00 -37.10
C VAL A 55 -4.27 20.71 -36.78
N ARG A 56 -3.99 20.18 -35.58
CA ARG A 56 -4.84 19.55 -34.55
C ARG A 56 -6.15 18.83 -34.91
N ASP A 57 -6.26 17.63 -34.34
CA ASP A 57 -7.50 17.02 -33.81
C ASP A 57 -7.78 17.57 -32.39
N LEU A 58 -9.06 17.66 -31.99
CA LEU A 58 -9.54 18.22 -30.71
C LEU A 58 -9.10 17.44 -29.44
N TYR A 59 -8.50 16.27 -29.62
CA TYR A 59 -7.95 15.34 -28.64
C TYR A 59 -6.50 14.95 -28.94
N GLY A 60 -5.80 15.76 -29.75
CA GLY A 60 -4.39 15.63 -30.13
C GLY A 60 -3.62 14.51 -29.44
N GLU A 61 -3.65 13.31 -30.03
CA GLU A 61 -2.63 12.30 -29.76
C GLU A 61 -1.29 12.93 -30.15
N ASP A 62 -0.53 13.29 -29.14
CA ASP A 62 0.69 14.06 -29.23
C ASP A 62 1.71 13.25 -30.04
N CYS A 63 2.21 13.76 -31.17
CA CYS A 63 3.17 13.05 -32.02
C CYS A 63 4.42 12.61 -31.22
N ALA A 64 4.73 13.30 -30.11
CA ALA A 64 5.79 12.95 -29.17
C ALA A 64 5.55 11.63 -28.40
N THR A 65 4.31 11.14 -28.32
CA THR A 65 3.98 9.82 -27.75
C THR A 65 4.19 8.67 -28.73
N GLU A 66 4.03 8.89 -30.03
CA GLU A 66 4.27 7.90 -31.08
C GLU A 66 5.76 7.64 -31.37
N ASP A 67 6.64 8.58 -31.05
CA ASP A 67 8.10 8.43 -31.22
C ASP A 67 8.76 7.70 -30.03
N GLN A 68 7.98 7.22 -29.05
CA GLN A 68 8.53 6.58 -27.86
C GLN A 68 8.94 5.13 -28.10
N LEU A 69 10.06 4.76 -27.46
CA LEU A 69 10.55 3.38 -27.45
C LEU A 69 9.55 2.47 -26.75
N ILE A 70 9.18 1.36 -27.39
CA ILE A 70 8.31 0.34 -26.81
C ILE A 70 9.05 -0.96 -26.61
N THR A 71 8.78 -1.65 -25.51
CA THR A 71 9.34 -2.97 -25.26
C THR A 71 8.72 -3.96 -26.24
N PRO A 72 9.51 -4.65 -27.09
CA PRO A 72 9.01 -5.57 -28.11
C PRO A 72 8.64 -6.92 -27.47
N TRP A 73 7.54 -6.94 -26.71
CA TRP A 73 7.03 -8.13 -26.04
C TRP A 73 6.67 -9.23 -27.04
N THR A 74 7.15 -10.45 -26.81
CA THR A 74 6.78 -11.64 -27.58
C THR A 74 5.94 -12.58 -26.72
N PHE A 75 4.92 -13.19 -27.32
CA PHE A 75 4.03 -14.13 -26.64
C PHE A 75 4.24 -15.53 -27.20
N SER A 76 4.47 -16.49 -26.33
CA SER A 76 4.57 -17.91 -26.66
C SER A 76 3.80 -18.74 -25.64
N VAL A 77 3.36 -19.94 -26.04
CA VAL A 77 2.66 -20.85 -25.14
C VAL A 77 3.63 -21.37 -24.09
N ALA A 78 3.38 -21.07 -22.82
CA ALA A 78 4.17 -21.59 -21.71
C ALA A 78 4.00 -23.12 -21.59
N SER A 79 5.12 -23.83 -21.56
CA SER A 79 5.17 -25.28 -21.39
C SER A 79 6.46 -25.70 -20.67
N GLY A 80 6.54 -26.96 -20.23
CA GLY A 80 7.71 -27.52 -19.56
C GLY A 80 8.14 -26.69 -18.34
N CYS A 81 9.46 -26.51 -18.20
CA CYS A 81 10.04 -25.72 -17.12
C CYS A 81 9.62 -24.25 -17.13
N SER A 82 9.30 -23.66 -18.29
CA SER A 82 8.86 -22.26 -18.36
C SER A 82 7.51 -22.08 -17.66
N LEU A 83 6.57 -23.00 -17.87
CA LEU A 83 5.28 -23.01 -17.17
C LEU A 83 5.43 -23.25 -15.66
N LEU A 84 6.34 -24.15 -15.24
CA LEU A 84 6.59 -24.43 -13.83
C LEU A 84 7.27 -23.28 -13.06
N ARG A 85 7.96 -22.40 -13.78
CA ARG A 85 8.69 -21.25 -13.19
C ARG A 85 7.85 -19.98 -13.15
N ASP A 86 6.76 -19.91 -13.92
CA ASP A 86 5.84 -18.79 -13.89
C ASP A 86 4.86 -18.93 -12.71
N PRO A 87 4.95 -18.09 -11.67
CA PRO A 87 4.11 -18.23 -10.48
C PRO A 87 2.61 -18.01 -10.75
N ARG A 88 2.25 -17.29 -11.82
CA ARG A 88 0.87 -17.00 -12.20
C ARG A 88 0.13 -18.24 -12.69
N TYR A 89 0.86 -19.15 -13.34
CA TYR A 89 0.31 -20.35 -13.97
C TYR A 89 0.75 -21.65 -13.33
N ASN A 90 1.83 -21.66 -12.55
CA ASN A 90 2.30 -22.85 -11.88
C ASN A 90 1.27 -23.35 -10.85
N LYS A 91 0.79 -24.58 -11.03
CA LYS A 91 -0.12 -25.28 -10.10
C LYS A 91 0.59 -26.28 -9.20
N GLY A 92 1.92 -26.44 -9.33
CA GLY A 92 2.68 -27.47 -8.64
C GLY A 92 2.10 -28.86 -8.86
N LEU A 93 1.80 -29.59 -7.79
CA LEU A 93 1.24 -30.95 -7.89
C LEU A 93 -0.24 -30.99 -8.30
N ALA A 94 -0.89 -29.83 -8.50
CA ALA A 94 -2.29 -29.74 -8.93
C ALA A 94 -2.47 -29.72 -10.44
N PHE A 95 -1.39 -29.81 -11.22
CA PHE A 95 -1.51 -30.15 -12.63
C PHE A 95 -2.08 -31.56 -12.76
N THR A 96 -3.20 -31.68 -13.46
CA THR A 96 -3.86 -32.96 -13.81
C THR A 96 -3.02 -33.75 -14.81
N GLU A 97 -3.32 -35.04 -15.00
CA GLU A 97 -2.61 -35.85 -16.00
C GLU A 97 -2.71 -35.25 -17.41
N GLY A 98 -3.92 -34.82 -17.81
CA GLY A 98 -4.15 -34.19 -19.11
C GLY A 98 -3.37 -32.89 -19.29
N GLU A 99 -3.30 -32.03 -18.28
CA GLU A 99 -2.47 -30.81 -18.34
C GLU A 99 -0.98 -31.16 -18.42
N ARG A 100 -0.52 -32.18 -17.70
CA ARG A 100 0.88 -32.60 -17.73
C ARG A 100 1.30 -33.14 -19.08
N ASP A 101 0.44 -33.92 -19.74
CA ASP A 101 0.69 -34.43 -21.08
C ASP A 101 0.65 -33.29 -22.13
N ALA A 102 -0.34 -32.39 -22.04
CA ALA A 102 -0.51 -31.29 -23.00
C ALA A 102 0.59 -30.22 -22.91
N HIS A 103 1.13 -29.96 -21.71
CA HIS A 103 2.12 -28.91 -21.47
C HIS A 103 3.54 -29.43 -21.23
N TYR A 104 3.84 -30.68 -21.63
CA TYR A 104 5.18 -31.28 -21.52
C TYR A 104 5.74 -31.28 -20.08
N LEU A 105 4.90 -31.56 -19.08
CA LEU A 105 5.28 -31.61 -17.67
C LEU A 105 5.51 -33.05 -17.16
N ARG A 106 5.15 -34.06 -17.96
CA ARG A 106 5.32 -35.47 -17.57
C ARG A 106 6.80 -35.78 -17.33
N GLY A 107 7.08 -36.39 -16.18
CA GLY A 107 8.46 -36.67 -15.72
C GLY A 107 9.15 -35.49 -15.01
N LEU A 108 8.64 -34.25 -15.14
CA LEU A 108 9.15 -33.10 -14.38
C LEU A 108 8.54 -32.99 -12.98
N LEU A 109 7.38 -33.60 -12.77
CA LEU A 109 6.67 -33.67 -11.49
C LEU A 109 6.51 -35.13 -11.05
N PRO A 110 6.50 -35.42 -9.73
CA PRO A 110 6.22 -36.75 -9.22
C PRO A 110 4.80 -37.20 -9.62
N PRO A 111 4.53 -38.52 -9.68
CA PRO A 111 3.28 -39.06 -10.23
C PRO A 111 2.03 -38.66 -9.44
N ALA A 112 2.17 -38.32 -8.16
CA ALA A 112 1.04 -37.91 -7.34
C ALA A 112 0.43 -36.58 -7.82
N ILE A 113 -0.90 -36.51 -7.81
CA ILE A 113 -1.67 -35.30 -8.07
C ILE A 113 -2.36 -34.88 -6.78
N PHE A 114 -2.11 -33.65 -6.33
CA PHE A 114 -2.72 -33.08 -5.14
C PHE A 114 -3.69 -31.99 -5.56
N ASN A 115 -4.93 -32.03 -5.04
CA ASN A 115 -5.83 -30.88 -5.16
C ASN A 115 -5.29 -29.66 -4.39
N GLN A 116 -5.87 -28.50 -4.62
CA GLN A 116 -5.37 -27.24 -4.04
C GLN A 116 -5.48 -27.25 -2.51
N GLU A 117 -6.54 -27.86 -1.97
CA GLU A 117 -6.81 -27.97 -0.53
C GLU A 117 -5.74 -28.82 0.19
N LEU A 118 -5.30 -29.93 -0.42
CA LEU A 118 -4.24 -30.75 0.16
C LEU A 118 -2.88 -30.04 0.13
N GLN A 119 -2.61 -29.25 -0.91
CA GLN A 119 -1.41 -28.42 -0.95
C GLN A 119 -1.42 -27.34 0.12
N GLU A 120 -2.57 -26.68 0.32
CA GLU A 120 -2.80 -25.71 1.39
C GLU A 120 -2.56 -26.33 2.77
N LYS A 121 -3.19 -27.49 3.05
CA LYS A 121 -3.03 -28.22 4.31
C LYS A 121 -1.56 -28.57 4.59
N ARG A 122 -0.83 -29.04 3.57
CA ARG A 122 0.60 -29.35 3.70
C ARG A 122 1.42 -28.10 4.01
N LEU A 123 1.11 -26.97 3.36
CA LEU A 123 1.83 -25.72 3.57
C LEU A 123 1.58 -25.16 4.98
N MET A 124 0.33 -25.15 5.45
CA MET A 124 0.03 -24.73 6.84
C MET A 124 0.74 -25.61 7.86
N HIS A 125 0.79 -26.93 7.64
CA HIS A 125 1.52 -27.83 8.52
C HIS A 125 3.01 -27.44 8.62
N ASN A 126 3.65 -27.16 7.49
CA ASN A 126 5.05 -26.74 7.46
C ASN A 126 5.26 -25.35 8.06
N LEU A 127 4.36 -24.38 7.78
CA LEU A 127 4.47 -23.02 8.30
C LEU A 127 4.43 -22.98 9.83
N ARG A 128 3.55 -23.78 10.43
CA ARG A 128 3.41 -23.89 11.89
C ARG A 128 4.62 -24.51 12.58
N GLN A 129 5.47 -25.24 11.85
CA GLN A 129 6.73 -25.78 12.39
C GLN A 129 7.84 -24.73 12.51
N TYR A 130 7.76 -23.60 11.79
CA TYR A 130 8.71 -22.52 11.99
C TYR A 130 8.44 -21.81 13.31
N GLU A 131 9.46 -21.73 14.16
CA GLU A 131 9.40 -21.05 15.46
C GLU A 131 9.53 -19.53 15.32
N VAL A 132 10.35 -19.08 14.37
CA VAL A 132 10.63 -17.65 14.15
C VAL A 132 9.63 -17.08 13.12
N PRO A 133 8.89 -16.00 13.44
CA PRO A 133 7.94 -15.38 12.51
C PRO A 133 8.56 -14.99 11.16
N LEU A 134 9.79 -14.48 11.16
CA LEU A 134 10.52 -14.12 9.95
C LEU A 134 10.72 -15.31 8.99
N HIS A 135 10.93 -16.54 9.50
CA HIS A 135 11.03 -17.71 8.64
C HIS A 135 9.69 -18.05 7.98
N ARG A 136 8.56 -17.81 8.66
CA ARG A 136 7.23 -17.94 8.07
C ARG A 136 7.02 -16.90 6.98
N TYR A 137 7.44 -15.66 7.21
CA TYR A 137 7.41 -14.59 6.19
C TYR A 137 8.19 -15.00 4.93
N MET A 138 9.44 -15.44 5.09
CA MET A 138 10.28 -15.89 3.98
C MET A 138 9.64 -17.04 3.20
N ALA A 139 9.05 -18.02 3.90
CA ALA A 139 8.36 -19.14 3.28
C ALA A 139 7.09 -18.70 2.51
N MET A 140 6.39 -17.68 2.99
CA MET A 140 5.23 -17.08 2.32
C MET A 140 5.65 -16.31 1.06
N MET A 141 6.72 -15.51 1.11
CA MET A 141 7.25 -14.81 -0.08
C MET A 141 7.77 -15.80 -1.13
N ASP A 142 8.47 -16.85 -0.70
CA ASP A 142 8.91 -17.94 -1.60
C ASP A 142 7.71 -18.69 -2.23
N LEU A 143 6.56 -18.75 -1.55
CA LEU A 143 5.34 -19.33 -2.09
C LEU A 143 4.68 -18.39 -3.11
N GLN A 144 4.59 -17.10 -2.81
CA GLN A 144 4.05 -16.08 -3.72
C GLN A 144 4.77 -16.12 -5.07
N GLU A 145 6.10 -16.16 -5.04
CA GLU A 145 6.95 -16.20 -6.23
C GLU A 145 7.08 -17.59 -6.88
N ARG A 146 6.37 -18.59 -6.36
CA ARG A 146 6.35 -19.96 -6.91
C ARG A 146 4.98 -20.38 -7.41
N ASN A 147 3.91 -20.03 -6.70
CA ASN A 147 2.53 -20.37 -7.01
C ASN A 147 1.62 -19.31 -6.38
N GLU A 148 1.36 -18.25 -7.14
CA GLU A 148 0.63 -17.06 -6.74
C GLU A 148 -0.80 -17.40 -6.27
N ARG A 149 -1.49 -18.29 -6.98
CA ARG A 149 -2.86 -18.70 -6.65
C ARG A 149 -2.93 -19.46 -5.34
N LEU A 150 -1.97 -20.33 -5.05
CA LEU A 150 -1.90 -21.07 -3.80
C LEU A 150 -1.54 -20.15 -2.63
N PHE A 151 -0.64 -19.17 -2.84
CA PHE A 151 -0.35 -18.12 -1.86
C PHE A 151 -1.62 -17.38 -1.44
N TYR A 152 -2.38 -16.85 -2.40
CA TYR A 152 -3.61 -16.10 -2.08
C TYR A 152 -4.70 -16.99 -1.48
N LYS A 153 -4.88 -18.23 -1.98
CA LYS A 153 -5.84 -19.17 -1.39
C LYS A 153 -5.53 -19.46 0.08
N LEU A 154 -4.26 -19.74 0.38
CA LEU A 154 -3.76 -19.99 1.72
C LEU A 154 -3.97 -18.78 2.63
N LEU A 155 -3.64 -17.57 2.15
CA LEU A 155 -3.80 -16.32 2.90
C LEU A 155 -5.27 -16.01 3.19
N ILE A 156 -6.16 -16.12 2.20
CA ILE A 156 -7.60 -15.86 2.36
C ILE A 156 -8.23 -16.82 3.38
N ASN A 157 -7.91 -18.10 3.29
CA ASN A 157 -8.49 -19.12 4.18
C ASN A 157 -7.98 -19.06 5.62
N ASN A 158 -6.82 -18.45 5.86
CA ASN A 158 -6.15 -18.44 7.16
C ASN A 158 -5.73 -17.02 7.54
N VAL A 159 -6.54 -16.02 7.18
CA VAL A 159 -6.19 -14.60 7.28
C VAL A 159 -5.80 -14.17 8.69
N GLU A 160 -6.52 -14.63 9.71
CA GLU A 160 -6.24 -14.27 11.10
C GLU A 160 -4.85 -14.74 11.56
N GLU A 161 -4.42 -15.95 11.16
CA GLU A 161 -3.12 -16.53 11.52
C GLU A 161 -1.98 -15.97 10.66
N LEU A 162 -2.25 -15.66 9.38
CA LEU A 162 -1.21 -15.29 8.41
C LEU A 162 -1.07 -13.79 8.20
N LEU A 163 -2.06 -12.96 8.55
CA LEU A 163 -1.95 -11.50 8.45
C LEU A 163 -0.77 -10.96 9.27
N PRO A 164 -0.52 -11.40 10.53
CA PRO A 164 0.65 -10.97 11.28
C PRO A 164 1.99 -11.46 10.72
N VAL A 165 1.95 -12.45 9.81
CA VAL A 165 3.12 -13.02 9.14
C VAL A 165 3.45 -12.24 7.88
N VAL A 166 2.49 -11.99 7.00
CA VAL A 166 2.72 -11.33 5.69
C VAL A 166 2.68 -9.80 5.77
N TYR A 167 2.15 -9.26 6.86
CA TYR A 167 2.06 -7.83 7.11
C TYR A 167 2.52 -7.50 8.55
N THR A 168 1.94 -6.50 9.19
CA THR A 168 2.36 -6.04 10.51
C THR A 168 2.09 -7.09 11.59
N PRO A 169 3.06 -7.38 12.49
CA PRO A 169 4.33 -6.68 12.66
C PRO A 169 5.52 -7.27 11.87
N THR A 170 5.44 -8.52 11.38
CA THR A 170 6.60 -9.26 10.85
C THR A 170 7.22 -8.60 9.60
N VAL A 171 6.41 -7.96 8.75
CA VAL A 171 6.91 -7.24 7.57
C VAL A 171 7.90 -6.13 7.96
N GLY A 172 7.73 -5.49 9.12
CA GLY A 172 8.68 -4.49 9.60
C GLY A 172 10.05 -5.09 9.93
N GLU A 173 10.07 -6.27 10.57
CA GLU A 173 11.31 -7.02 10.80
C GLU A 173 11.95 -7.46 9.46
N ALA A 174 11.12 -7.90 8.51
CA ALA A 174 11.59 -8.24 7.17
C ALA A 174 12.23 -7.04 6.47
N CYS A 175 11.66 -5.85 6.57
CA CYS A 175 12.26 -4.61 6.04
C CYS A 175 13.58 -4.26 6.74
N GLN A 176 13.72 -4.48 8.05
CA GLN A 176 15.01 -4.25 8.73
C GLN A 176 16.12 -5.18 8.24
N LYS A 177 15.75 -6.42 7.89
CA LYS A 177 16.69 -7.47 7.45
C LYS A 177 16.68 -7.68 5.94
N TYR A 178 16.01 -6.82 5.16
CA TYR A 178 15.62 -7.10 3.78
C TYR A 178 16.81 -7.46 2.89
N GLY A 179 17.93 -6.74 3.01
CA GLY A 179 19.15 -7.04 2.26
C GLY A 179 19.72 -8.44 2.55
N SER A 180 19.73 -8.85 3.82
CA SER A 180 20.22 -10.17 4.24
C SER A 180 19.30 -11.33 3.85
N ILE A 181 17.99 -11.10 3.71
CA ILE A 181 17.00 -12.13 3.35
C ILE A 181 16.58 -12.07 1.88
N PHE A 182 17.15 -11.16 1.09
CA PHE A 182 16.79 -10.94 -0.31
C PHE A 182 17.02 -12.22 -1.13
N ARG A 183 16.02 -12.63 -1.90
CA ARG A 183 16.05 -13.87 -2.71
C ARG A 183 15.54 -13.64 -4.12
N ARG A 184 14.22 -13.63 -4.28
CA ARG A 184 13.56 -13.33 -5.56
C ARG A 184 13.14 -11.86 -5.54
N PRO A 185 13.45 -11.09 -6.60
CA PRO A 185 13.05 -9.69 -6.66
C PRO A 185 11.53 -9.59 -6.73
N GLN A 186 10.96 -8.70 -5.93
CA GLN A 186 9.55 -8.33 -5.96
C GLN A 186 9.44 -6.81 -6.09
N GLY A 187 8.52 -6.36 -6.95
CA GLY A 187 8.34 -4.93 -7.22
C GLY A 187 9.40 -4.33 -8.15
N LEU A 188 9.33 -3.00 -8.25
CA LEU A 188 10.17 -2.19 -9.13
C LEU A 188 10.90 -1.12 -8.31
N TYR A 189 12.20 -0.98 -8.55
CA TYR A 189 13.04 -0.01 -7.86
C TYR A 189 13.38 1.13 -8.81
N ILE A 190 13.18 2.37 -8.35
CA ILE A 190 13.51 3.59 -9.09
C ILE A 190 14.40 4.42 -8.19
N SER A 191 15.65 4.66 -8.58
CA SER A 191 16.59 5.43 -7.77
C SER A 191 16.94 6.77 -8.44
N LEU A 192 17.72 7.59 -7.73
CA LEU A 192 18.29 8.82 -8.31
C LEU A 192 19.11 8.58 -9.59
N LYS A 193 19.65 7.37 -9.79
CA LYS A 193 20.41 7.01 -10.99
C LYS A 193 19.53 6.90 -12.24
N GLU A 194 18.23 6.68 -12.08
CA GLU A 194 17.26 6.55 -13.17
C GLU A 194 16.56 7.86 -13.50
N LYS A 195 16.97 8.99 -12.90
CA LYS A 195 16.47 10.33 -13.25
C LYS A 195 16.65 10.60 -14.75
N GLY A 196 15.58 11.05 -15.39
CA GLY A 196 15.44 11.24 -16.84
C GLY A 196 15.05 9.97 -17.62
N LYS A 197 14.90 8.82 -16.95
CA LYS A 197 14.64 7.51 -17.56
C LYS A 197 13.56 6.71 -16.83
N ILE A 198 12.78 7.33 -15.93
CA ILE A 198 11.79 6.58 -15.12
C ILE A 198 10.78 5.84 -16.01
N LEU A 199 10.35 6.46 -17.11
CA LEU A 199 9.44 5.83 -18.06
C LEU A 199 10.02 4.55 -18.68
N GLU A 200 11.32 4.51 -18.97
CA GLU A 200 12.00 3.32 -19.49
C GLU A 200 12.02 2.21 -18.43
N VAL A 201 12.23 2.57 -17.17
CA VAL A 201 12.19 1.62 -16.04
C VAL A 201 10.79 1.03 -15.89
N LEU A 202 9.73 1.84 -15.97
CA LEU A 202 8.35 1.37 -15.92
C LEU A 202 8.03 0.38 -17.07
N LYS A 203 8.60 0.61 -18.26
CA LYS A 203 8.42 -0.26 -19.44
C LYS A 203 9.09 -1.63 -19.33
N ASN A 204 9.98 -1.83 -18.34
CA ASN A 204 10.54 -3.15 -18.03
C ASN A 204 9.57 -4.02 -17.23
N TRP A 205 8.53 -3.44 -16.61
CA TRP A 205 7.53 -4.22 -15.90
C TRP A 205 6.68 -5.04 -16.90
N PRO A 206 6.52 -6.36 -16.70
CA PRO A 206 5.92 -7.24 -17.70
C PRO A 206 4.40 -7.09 -17.84
N GLU A 207 3.72 -6.56 -16.82
CA GLU A 207 2.27 -6.38 -16.83
C GLU A 207 1.91 -4.95 -17.30
N LYS A 208 1.16 -4.84 -18.40
CA LYS A 208 0.80 -3.54 -18.99
C LYS A 208 -0.40 -2.87 -18.32
N SER A 209 -1.29 -3.65 -17.72
CA SER A 209 -2.58 -3.18 -17.19
C SER A 209 -2.54 -3.01 -15.68
N ILE A 210 -1.69 -2.08 -15.23
CA ILE A 210 -1.58 -1.69 -13.82
C ILE A 210 -2.74 -0.80 -13.42
N GLN A 211 -3.34 -1.11 -12.27
CA GLN A 211 -4.47 -0.38 -11.71
C GLN A 211 -4.17 0.16 -10.31
N VAL A 212 -3.26 -0.48 -9.56
CA VAL A 212 -2.83 -0.04 -8.23
C VAL A 212 -1.32 -0.08 -8.14
N ILE A 213 -0.74 1.05 -7.78
CA ILE A 213 0.65 1.20 -7.37
C ILE A 213 0.64 1.50 -5.88
N VAL A 214 1.45 0.77 -5.10
CA VAL A 214 1.82 1.20 -3.76
C VAL A 214 3.28 1.60 -3.82
N VAL A 215 3.59 2.82 -3.40
CA VAL A 215 4.92 3.41 -3.50
C VAL A 215 5.37 3.93 -2.14
N THR A 216 6.65 3.71 -1.83
CA THR A 216 7.33 4.22 -0.63
C THR A 216 8.72 4.72 -0.99
N ASP A 217 9.26 5.66 -0.21
CA ASP A 217 10.70 5.99 -0.21
C ASP A 217 11.45 5.39 1.00
N GLY A 218 10.73 4.65 1.85
CA GLY A 218 11.26 3.97 3.03
C GLY A 218 11.76 4.88 4.15
N GLU A 219 11.40 6.17 4.17
CA GLU A 219 11.90 7.13 5.17
C GLU A 219 11.29 6.89 6.56
N ARG A 220 10.05 6.39 6.63
CA ARG A 220 9.35 6.17 7.89
C ARG A 220 8.57 4.86 7.87
N ILE A 221 9.29 3.74 7.79
CA ILE A 221 8.65 2.41 7.86
C ILE A 221 8.05 2.19 9.24
N LEU A 222 6.71 2.27 9.37
CA LEU A 222 5.98 2.10 10.64
C LEU A 222 6.60 2.96 11.76
N GLY A 223 6.82 2.37 12.94
CA GLY A 223 7.59 2.95 14.05
C GLY A 223 9.09 2.62 14.03
N LEU A 224 9.64 2.14 12.90
CA LEU A 224 11.03 1.68 12.77
C LEU A 224 11.96 2.71 12.13
N GLY A 225 11.40 3.76 11.52
CA GLY A 225 12.13 4.87 10.92
C GLY A 225 12.67 4.57 9.52
N ASP A 226 13.80 5.20 9.19
CA ASP A 226 14.39 5.15 7.85
C ASP A 226 15.04 3.79 7.58
N LEU A 227 14.47 3.04 6.62
CA LEU A 227 15.02 1.77 6.13
C LEU A 227 15.43 1.85 4.64
N GLY A 228 15.35 3.03 4.02
CA GLY A 228 15.75 3.26 2.64
C GLY A 228 15.10 2.29 1.65
N CYS A 229 15.92 1.77 0.74
CA CYS A 229 15.50 0.81 -0.28
C CYS A 229 14.94 -0.51 0.29
N GLN A 230 15.24 -0.83 1.55
CA GLN A 230 14.69 -2.03 2.22
C GLN A 230 13.22 -1.89 2.60
N GLY A 231 12.62 -0.71 2.43
CA GLY A 231 11.19 -0.47 2.61
C GLY A 231 10.27 -1.24 1.65
N MET A 232 10.79 -1.82 0.57
CA MET A 232 10.02 -2.55 -0.46
C MET A 232 9.06 -3.62 0.10
N GLY A 233 9.39 -4.23 1.25
CA GLY A 233 8.51 -5.20 1.89
C GLY A 233 7.11 -4.64 2.19
N ILE A 234 6.98 -3.34 2.43
CA ILE A 234 5.70 -2.69 2.74
C ILE A 234 4.78 -2.63 1.52
N PRO A 235 5.18 -2.03 0.36
CA PRO A 235 4.38 -2.11 -0.86
C PRO A 235 3.98 -3.53 -1.27
N VAL A 236 4.91 -4.50 -1.16
CA VAL A 236 4.64 -5.91 -1.49
C VAL A 236 3.57 -6.49 -0.56
N GLY A 237 3.69 -6.26 0.75
CA GLY A 237 2.71 -6.68 1.74
C GLY A 237 1.33 -6.05 1.51
N LYS A 238 1.26 -4.73 1.32
CA LYS A 238 0.02 -3.99 1.04
C LYS A 238 -0.70 -4.52 -0.20
N LEU A 239 0.01 -4.72 -1.30
CA LEU A 239 -0.60 -5.23 -2.54
C LEU A 239 -1.05 -6.68 -2.43
N SER A 240 -0.39 -7.48 -1.58
CA SER A 240 -0.87 -8.81 -1.23
C SER A 240 -2.21 -8.75 -0.50
N LEU A 241 -2.41 -7.75 0.37
CA LEU A 241 -3.68 -7.51 1.08
C LEU A 241 -4.77 -6.91 0.18
N TYR A 242 -4.41 -6.04 -0.77
CA TYR A 242 -5.34 -5.59 -1.82
C TYR A 242 -5.95 -6.76 -2.58
N THR A 243 -5.13 -7.78 -2.87
CA THR A 243 -5.59 -8.98 -3.56
C THR A 243 -6.39 -9.88 -2.64
N ALA A 244 -5.85 -10.24 -1.46
CA ALA A 244 -6.48 -11.20 -0.57
C ALA A 244 -7.78 -10.69 0.08
N LEU A 245 -7.82 -9.42 0.46
CA LEU A 245 -8.95 -8.83 1.19
C LEU A 245 -9.87 -8.01 0.27
N GLY A 246 -9.30 -7.35 -0.74
CA GLY A 246 -10.02 -6.47 -1.66
C GLY A 246 -10.37 -7.12 -3.00
N GLY A 247 -9.85 -8.31 -3.32
CA GLY A 247 -10.11 -8.97 -4.61
C GLY A 247 -9.50 -8.27 -5.82
N VAL A 248 -8.56 -7.33 -5.61
CA VAL A 248 -7.81 -6.70 -6.71
C VAL A 248 -6.96 -7.76 -7.41
N ARG A 249 -6.87 -7.69 -8.75
CA ARG A 249 -6.08 -8.66 -9.50
C ARG A 249 -4.58 -8.44 -9.22
N PRO A 250 -3.81 -9.46 -8.82
CA PRO A 250 -2.41 -9.28 -8.48
C PRO A 250 -1.55 -8.87 -9.68
N SER A 251 -1.89 -9.32 -10.89
CA SER A 251 -1.24 -8.87 -12.13
C SER A 251 -1.50 -7.39 -12.48
N SER A 252 -2.39 -6.71 -11.74
CA SER A 252 -2.68 -5.28 -11.89
C SER A 252 -2.11 -4.45 -10.73
N CYS A 253 -1.33 -5.08 -9.86
CA CYS A 253 -0.64 -4.48 -8.74
C CYS A 253 0.84 -4.27 -9.07
N LEU A 254 1.38 -3.11 -8.71
CA LEU A 254 2.79 -2.78 -8.92
C LEU A 254 3.40 -2.18 -7.64
N PRO A 255 4.23 -2.94 -6.89
CA PRO A 255 4.96 -2.41 -5.74
C PRO A 255 6.16 -1.60 -6.23
N ILE A 256 6.35 -0.38 -5.69
CA ILE A 256 7.45 0.49 -6.06
C ILE A 256 8.20 1.00 -4.82
N THR A 257 9.52 1.05 -4.91
CA THR A 257 10.37 1.79 -3.95
C THR A 257 11.17 2.85 -4.68
N ILE A 258 11.08 4.09 -4.20
CA ILE A 258 11.89 5.23 -4.65
C ILE A 258 13.14 5.34 -3.78
N ASP A 259 14.30 4.99 -4.32
CA ASP A 259 15.57 5.00 -3.59
C ASP A 259 16.34 6.31 -3.82
N VAL A 260 16.20 7.23 -2.87
CA VAL A 260 16.94 8.51 -2.84
C VAL A 260 18.13 8.49 -1.88
N GLY A 261 18.54 7.30 -1.43
CA GLY A 261 19.48 7.12 -0.32
C GLY A 261 18.79 6.87 1.01
N THR A 262 19.58 6.77 2.09
CA THR A 262 19.09 6.57 3.45
C THR A 262 19.93 7.35 4.45
N ASN A 263 19.29 7.92 5.47
CA ASN A 263 19.97 8.57 6.59
C ASN A 263 20.37 7.57 7.68
N ASN A 264 19.96 6.30 7.57
CA ASN A 264 20.27 5.25 8.52
C ASN A 264 21.74 4.81 8.42
N GLU A 265 22.57 5.26 9.37
CA GLU A 265 23.99 4.93 9.44
C GLU A 265 24.27 3.42 9.52
N LYS A 266 23.37 2.64 10.15
CA LYS A 266 23.57 1.19 10.23
C LYS A 266 23.50 0.56 8.84
N LEU A 267 22.53 0.99 8.03
CA LEU A 267 22.37 0.50 6.66
C LEU A 267 23.47 1.00 5.71
N LEU A 268 23.91 2.25 5.87
CA LEU A 268 25.04 2.78 5.07
C LEU A 268 26.33 1.97 5.29
N ASN A 269 26.54 1.49 6.52
CA ASN A 269 27.69 0.67 6.89
C ASN A 269 27.47 -0.85 6.70
N ASP A 270 26.26 -1.29 6.36
CA ASP A 270 25.94 -2.70 6.15
C ASP A 270 26.42 -3.15 4.77
N GLU A 271 27.17 -4.25 4.73
CA GLU A 271 27.64 -4.86 3.48
C GLU A 271 26.49 -5.40 2.61
N PHE A 272 25.38 -5.82 3.23
CA PHE A 272 24.22 -6.40 2.56
C PHE A 272 23.14 -5.37 2.20
N TYR A 273 23.34 -4.08 2.50
CA TYR A 273 22.38 -3.06 2.10
C TYR A 273 22.25 -2.98 0.58
N ILE A 274 21.02 -3.12 0.08
CA ILE A 274 20.70 -3.23 -1.35
C ILE A 274 20.43 -1.89 -2.04
N GLY A 275 20.35 -0.78 -1.28
CA GLY A 275 20.07 0.55 -1.82
C GLY A 275 21.31 1.38 -2.12
N LEU A 276 21.08 2.63 -2.51
CA LEU A 276 22.14 3.63 -2.69
C LEU A 276 22.84 3.93 -1.35
N LYS A 277 24.14 3.62 -1.27
CA LYS A 277 25.01 3.91 -0.11
C LYS A 277 25.37 5.40 -0.03
N GLN A 278 24.36 6.23 0.11
CA GLN A 278 24.46 7.68 0.28
C GLN A 278 23.34 8.18 1.20
N LYS A 279 23.51 9.38 1.75
CA LYS A 279 22.45 10.09 2.47
C LYS A 279 21.29 10.44 1.56
N ARG A 280 20.10 10.63 2.14
CA ARG A 280 18.90 11.00 1.38
C ARG A 280 19.13 12.30 0.62
N ALA A 281 18.80 12.31 -0.68
CA ALA A 281 18.62 13.56 -1.41
C ALA A 281 17.45 14.34 -0.81
N THR A 282 17.55 15.67 -0.81
CA THR A 282 16.54 16.57 -0.24
C THR A 282 16.29 17.75 -1.16
N GLY A 283 15.22 18.50 -0.90
CA GLY A 283 14.88 19.70 -1.65
C GLY A 283 14.59 19.42 -3.13
N GLN A 284 15.17 20.23 -4.01
CA GLN A 284 14.85 20.23 -5.43
C GLN A 284 15.15 18.89 -6.12
N GLU A 285 16.25 18.21 -5.77
CA GLU A 285 16.63 16.94 -6.40
C GLU A 285 15.59 15.83 -6.14
N TYR A 286 15.10 15.74 -4.90
CA TYR A 286 14.03 14.83 -4.50
C TYR A 286 12.70 15.18 -5.20
N ALA A 287 12.35 16.47 -5.20
CA ALA A 287 11.11 16.95 -5.81
C ALA A 287 11.06 16.67 -7.31
N GLU A 288 12.18 16.87 -8.03
CA GLU A 288 12.27 16.60 -9.48
C GLU A 288 12.12 15.11 -9.79
N LEU A 289 12.71 14.21 -8.99
CA LEU A 289 12.57 12.77 -9.20
C LEU A 289 11.11 12.32 -9.00
N LEU A 290 10.46 12.78 -7.94
CA LEU A 290 9.06 12.43 -7.69
C LEU A 290 8.11 13.04 -8.72
N GLU A 291 8.40 14.25 -9.20
CA GLU A 291 7.63 14.85 -10.27
C GLU A 291 7.77 14.05 -11.57
N GLU A 292 8.99 13.67 -11.96
CA GLU A 292 9.21 12.77 -13.10
C GLU A 292 8.48 11.44 -12.92
N PHE A 293 8.54 10.84 -11.72
CA PHE A 293 7.85 9.59 -11.41
C PHE A 293 6.34 9.70 -11.62
N MET A 294 5.70 10.70 -11.04
CA MET A 294 4.24 10.88 -11.15
C MET A 294 3.82 11.10 -12.60
N HIS A 295 4.56 11.92 -13.35
CA HIS A 295 4.32 12.11 -14.79
C HIS A 295 4.51 10.82 -15.58
N ALA A 296 5.58 10.07 -15.35
CA ALA A 296 5.86 8.81 -16.03
C ALA A 296 4.80 7.74 -15.75
N VAL A 297 4.31 7.64 -14.50
CA VAL A 297 3.22 6.74 -14.11
C VAL A 297 1.93 7.08 -14.85
N LYS A 298 1.52 8.36 -14.81
CA LYS A 298 0.32 8.83 -15.53
C LYS A 298 0.45 8.60 -17.04
N GLN A 299 1.61 8.88 -17.61
CA GLN A 299 1.86 8.69 -19.03
C GLN A 299 1.80 7.21 -19.44
N ASN A 300 2.34 6.31 -18.62
CA ASN A 300 2.43 4.89 -18.96
C ASN A 300 1.13 4.11 -18.66
N TYR A 301 0.41 4.46 -17.58
CA TYR A 301 -0.75 3.70 -17.09
C TYR A 301 -2.08 4.47 -17.14
N GLY A 302 -2.06 5.75 -17.47
CA GLY A 302 -3.24 6.61 -17.64
C GLY A 302 -3.76 7.25 -16.35
N GLU A 303 -4.82 8.05 -16.49
CA GLU A 303 -5.40 8.89 -15.41
C GLU A 303 -6.10 8.08 -14.28
N LYS A 304 -6.39 6.80 -14.50
CA LYS A 304 -7.19 5.96 -13.60
C LYS A 304 -6.34 5.06 -12.70
N VAL A 305 -5.02 5.06 -12.86
CA VAL A 305 -4.13 4.28 -11.99
C VAL A 305 -4.17 4.86 -10.59
N LEU A 306 -4.49 4.03 -9.59
CA LEU A 306 -4.41 4.40 -8.18
C LEU A 306 -2.95 4.39 -7.76
N ILE A 307 -2.47 5.51 -7.22
CA ILE A 307 -1.15 5.64 -6.62
C ILE A 307 -1.33 5.82 -5.11
N GLN A 308 -1.06 4.77 -4.36
CA GLN A 308 -1.05 4.81 -2.90
C GLN A 308 0.36 5.13 -2.39
N PHE A 309 0.49 6.24 -1.68
CA PHE A 309 1.69 6.58 -0.92
C PHE A 309 1.69 5.88 0.42
N GLU A 310 2.84 5.35 0.83
CA GLU A 310 3.01 4.59 2.07
C GLU A 310 4.37 4.88 2.71
N ASP A 311 4.39 5.04 4.04
CA ASP A 311 5.60 5.12 4.89
C ASP A 311 6.62 6.21 4.47
N PHE A 312 6.11 7.33 3.94
CA PHE A 312 6.91 8.56 3.75
C PHE A 312 7.08 9.30 5.09
N ALA A 313 8.07 10.19 5.21
CA ALA A 313 8.13 11.08 6.36
C ALA A 313 7.02 12.14 6.34
N ASN A 314 6.54 12.52 7.53
CA ASN A 314 5.43 13.46 7.75
C ASN A 314 5.37 14.65 6.77
N HIS A 315 6.47 15.39 6.63
CA HIS A 315 6.49 16.56 5.76
C HIS A 315 6.27 16.19 4.28
N ASN A 316 6.97 15.16 3.79
CA ASN A 316 6.84 14.67 2.43
C ASN A 316 5.44 14.08 2.19
N ALA A 317 4.88 13.29 3.11
CA ALA A 317 3.58 12.68 2.93
C ALA A 317 2.46 13.73 2.72
N PHE A 318 2.45 14.80 3.52
CA PHE A 318 1.50 15.89 3.36
C PHE A 318 1.70 16.65 2.05
N ASP A 319 2.94 17.06 1.75
CA ASP A 319 3.26 17.82 0.54
C ASP A 319 2.91 17.03 -0.73
N LEU A 320 3.17 15.72 -0.75
CA LEU A 320 2.84 14.84 -1.87
C LEU A 320 1.33 14.66 -2.04
N LEU A 321 0.61 14.42 -0.95
CA LEU A 321 -0.84 14.30 -1.01
C LEU A 321 -1.48 15.60 -1.49
N GLU A 322 -1.06 16.75 -0.95
CA GLU A 322 -1.57 18.07 -1.36
C GLU A 322 -1.25 18.37 -2.83
N LYS A 323 0.00 18.18 -3.26
CA LYS A 323 0.44 18.45 -4.64
C LYS A 323 -0.27 17.57 -5.67
N TYR A 324 -0.42 16.28 -5.39
CA TYR A 324 -0.89 15.31 -6.39
C TYR A 324 -2.39 14.98 -6.33
N SER A 325 -3.10 15.30 -5.24
CA SER A 325 -4.56 15.05 -5.13
C SER A 325 -5.38 15.80 -6.17
N SER A 326 -4.90 16.91 -6.70
CA SER A 326 -5.59 17.65 -7.78
C SER A 326 -5.34 17.05 -9.17
N SER A 327 -4.23 16.35 -9.36
CA SER A 327 -3.73 15.93 -10.67
C SER A 327 -3.80 14.42 -10.90
N HIS A 328 -3.82 13.59 -9.86
CA HIS A 328 -3.77 12.12 -9.97
C HIS A 328 -4.82 11.46 -9.06
N LEU A 329 -5.13 10.20 -9.31
CA LEU A 329 -5.85 9.35 -8.35
C LEU A 329 -4.86 8.89 -7.28
N VAL A 330 -4.69 9.69 -6.23
CA VAL A 330 -3.78 9.39 -5.12
C VAL A 330 -4.54 9.14 -3.83
N PHE A 331 -3.93 8.31 -2.99
CA PHE A 331 -4.37 7.99 -1.65
C PHE A 331 -3.13 7.84 -0.76
N ASN A 332 -3.17 8.31 0.48
CA ASN A 332 -2.12 8.00 1.45
C ASN A 332 -2.77 7.23 2.61
N ASP A 333 -2.39 5.96 2.80
CA ASP A 333 -3.05 5.12 3.80
C ASP A 333 -2.71 5.53 5.24
N ASP A 334 -1.48 6.01 5.47
CA ASP A 334 -1.03 6.48 6.80
C ASP A 334 -1.82 7.70 7.28
N ILE A 335 -2.22 8.58 6.36
CA ILE A 335 -3.05 9.76 6.62
C ILE A 335 -4.54 9.41 6.54
N GLN A 336 -5.02 9.05 5.34
CA GLN A 336 -6.44 8.94 5.02
C GLN A 336 -7.03 7.59 5.43
N GLY A 337 -6.27 6.50 5.28
CA GLY A 337 -6.69 5.17 5.69
C GLY A 337 -6.80 5.05 7.21
N THR A 338 -5.77 5.51 7.92
CA THR A 338 -5.76 5.59 9.40
C THR A 338 -6.89 6.47 9.91
N ALA A 339 -7.10 7.65 9.31
CA ALA A 339 -8.23 8.50 9.65
C ALA A 339 -9.57 7.76 9.51
N SER A 340 -9.73 7.02 8.41
CA SER A 340 -10.99 6.31 8.12
C SER A 340 -11.26 5.15 9.08
N VAL A 341 -10.27 4.31 9.37
CA VAL A 341 -10.47 3.17 10.29
C VAL A 341 -10.72 3.64 11.72
N VAL A 342 -10.04 4.72 12.14
CA VAL A 342 -10.24 5.28 13.48
C VAL A 342 -11.62 5.92 13.59
N LEU A 343 -12.05 6.70 12.59
CA LEU A 343 -13.41 7.25 12.58
C LEU A 343 -14.47 6.14 12.59
N ALA A 344 -14.30 5.06 11.82
CA ALA A 344 -15.18 3.90 11.86
C ALA A 344 -15.26 3.29 13.28
N GLY A 345 -14.11 3.13 13.94
CA GLY A 345 -14.04 2.65 15.33
C GLY A 345 -14.72 3.59 16.32
N LEU A 346 -14.55 4.91 16.16
CA LEU A 346 -15.23 5.92 16.97
C LEU A 346 -16.73 5.82 16.79
N LEU A 347 -17.24 5.80 15.54
CA LEU A 347 -18.66 5.66 15.24
C LEU A 347 -19.25 4.36 15.80
N ALA A 348 -18.55 3.24 15.66
CA ALA A 348 -18.96 1.97 16.27
C ALA A 348 -19.02 2.05 17.80
N SER A 349 -18.09 2.76 18.43
CA SER A 349 -18.05 2.93 19.89
C SER A 349 -19.19 3.80 20.43
N LEU A 350 -19.78 4.69 19.63
CA LEU A 350 -20.92 5.52 20.04
C LEU A 350 -22.13 4.67 20.45
N LYS A 351 -22.30 3.47 19.88
CA LYS A 351 -23.34 2.50 20.28
C LYS A 351 -23.16 2.04 21.73
N LEU A 352 -21.94 2.10 22.27
CA LEU A 352 -21.60 1.69 23.64
C LEU A 352 -21.54 2.87 24.61
N VAL A 353 -21.02 4.02 24.16
CA VAL A 353 -20.87 5.24 24.96
C VAL A 353 -22.19 6.02 25.06
N GLY A 354 -22.99 6.00 23.99
CA GLY A 354 -24.15 6.88 23.80
C GLY A 354 -23.75 8.26 23.29
N GLY A 355 -24.72 9.00 22.75
CA GLY A 355 -24.50 10.33 22.18
C GLY A 355 -24.04 10.31 20.71
N THR A 356 -23.55 11.45 20.26
CA THR A 356 -23.05 11.70 18.90
C THR A 356 -21.58 12.17 18.95
N LEU A 357 -20.88 12.19 17.81
CA LEU A 357 -19.51 12.71 17.77
C LEU A 357 -19.41 14.15 18.29
N VAL A 358 -20.47 14.94 18.12
CA VAL A 358 -20.56 16.33 18.60
C VAL A 358 -20.47 16.40 20.12
N ASP A 359 -20.90 15.37 20.85
CA ASP A 359 -20.94 15.38 22.32
C ASP A 359 -19.57 15.11 22.95
N HIS A 360 -18.57 14.77 22.13
CA HIS A 360 -17.25 14.37 22.59
C HIS A 360 -16.19 15.46 22.43
N THR A 361 -15.22 15.44 23.36
CA THR A 361 -13.99 16.23 23.30
C THR A 361 -12.83 15.27 23.09
N PHE A 362 -12.01 15.53 22.07
CA PHE A 362 -10.95 14.64 21.63
C PHE A 362 -9.60 15.22 22.04
N LEU A 363 -8.74 14.37 22.62
CA LEU A 363 -7.34 14.70 22.89
C LEU A 363 -6.42 13.69 22.23
N PHE A 364 -5.48 14.17 21.44
CA PHE A 364 -4.49 13.35 20.77
C PHE A 364 -3.11 13.51 21.42
N LEU A 365 -2.41 12.40 21.62
CA LEU A 365 -0.96 12.39 21.81
C LEU A 365 -0.30 12.00 20.48
N GLY A 366 0.38 12.95 19.87
CA GLY A 366 0.97 12.83 18.54
C GLY A 366 0.23 13.70 17.53
N ALA A 367 0.95 14.61 16.89
CA ALA A 367 0.43 15.54 15.89
C ALA A 367 1.22 15.41 14.57
N GLY A 368 1.37 14.18 14.09
CA GLY A 368 1.93 13.85 12.78
C GLY A 368 0.84 13.53 11.75
N GLU A 369 1.18 12.72 10.75
CA GLU A 369 0.28 12.23 9.69
C GLU A 369 -1.03 11.66 10.24
N ALA A 370 -0.95 10.57 11.01
CA ALA A 370 -2.11 9.90 11.57
C ALA A 370 -2.94 10.83 12.46
N GLY A 371 -2.32 11.49 13.44
CA GLY A 371 -3.05 12.32 14.41
C GLY A 371 -3.83 13.47 13.78
N THR A 372 -3.22 14.20 12.83
CA THR A 372 -3.90 15.31 12.15
C THR A 372 -4.87 14.86 11.07
N GLY A 373 -4.58 13.75 10.37
CA GLY A 373 -5.52 13.13 9.42
C GLY A 373 -6.79 12.64 10.11
N ILE A 374 -6.66 11.93 11.23
CA ILE A 374 -7.81 11.49 12.05
C ILE A 374 -8.60 12.70 12.54
N ALA A 375 -7.92 13.70 13.11
CA ALA A 375 -8.55 14.91 13.63
C ALA A 375 -9.37 15.64 12.55
N GLU A 376 -8.83 15.77 11.33
CA GLU A 376 -9.51 16.42 10.21
C GLU A 376 -10.75 15.64 9.78
N LEU A 377 -10.67 14.31 9.68
CA LEU A 377 -11.82 13.50 9.27
C LEU A 377 -12.93 13.48 10.34
N ILE A 378 -12.57 13.50 11.63
CA ILE A 378 -13.54 13.69 12.72
C ILE A 378 -14.22 15.06 12.59
N ALA A 379 -13.46 16.13 12.39
CA ALA A 379 -14.00 17.48 12.23
C ALA A 379 -14.96 17.55 11.02
N LEU A 380 -14.58 16.94 9.90
CA LEU A 380 -15.40 16.90 8.70
C LEU A 380 -16.71 16.13 8.92
N GLU A 381 -16.67 14.98 9.60
CA GLU A 381 -17.87 14.20 9.90
C GLU A 381 -18.80 14.97 10.86
N ILE A 382 -18.25 15.61 11.90
CA ILE A 382 -19.02 16.50 12.79
C ILE A 382 -19.64 17.65 11.98
N SER A 383 -18.89 18.24 11.05
CA SER A 383 -19.36 19.33 10.19
C SER A 383 -20.51 18.88 9.30
N LYS A 384 -20.40 17.69 8.70
CA LYS A 384 -21.47 17.07 7.88
C LYS A 384 -22.73 16.79 8.70
N GLN A 385 -22.59 16.26 9.93
CA GLN A 385 -23.72 15.96 10.82
C GLN A 385 -24.43 17.23 11.31
N THR A 386 -23.67 18.26 11.67
CA THR A 386 -24.19 19.49 12.29
C THR A 386 -24.50 20.61 11.30
N LYS A 387 -23.97 20.54 10.08
CA LYS A 387 -23.92 21.62 9.08
C LYS A 387 -23.16 22.86 9.55
N ALA A 388 -22.35 22.75 10.60
CA ALA A 388 -21.46 23.82 11.06
C ALA A 388 -20.19 23.88 10.18
N PRO A 389 -19.57 25.05 10.00
CA PRO A 389 -18.27 25.15 9.35
C PRO A 389 -17.21 24.27 10.03
N VAL A 390 -16.29 23.67 9.26
CA VAL A 390 -15.28 22.75 9.81
C VAL A 390 -14.43 23.42 10.89
N GLU A 391 -14.14 24.71 10.76
CA GLU A 391 -13.39 25.52 11.72
C GLU A 391 -14.06 25.54 13.11
N GLU A 392 -15.39 25.56 13.17
CA GLU A 392 -16.13 25.47 14.44
C GLU A 392 -16.01 24.08 15.05
N THR A 393 -16.04 23.04 14.22
CA THR A 393 -15.96 21.64 14.68
C THR A 393 -14.58 21.27 15.22
N ARG A 394 -13.51 21.88 14.68
CA ARG A 394 -12.13 21.69 15.17
C ARG A 394 -11.95 22.12 16.64
N LYS A 395 -12.77 23.02 17.18
CA LYS A 395 -12.66 23.55 18.55
C LYS A 395 -12.78 22.48 19.65
N LYS A 396 -13.34 21.30 19.37
CA LYS A 396 -13.44 20.18 20.31
C LYS A 396 -12.27 19.19 20.22
N ILE A 397 -11.31 19.45 19.34
CA ILE A 397 -10.22 18.54 19.02
C ILE A 397 -8.89 19.19 19.39
N TRP A 398 -8.16 18.53 20.29
CA TRP A 398 -6.92 19.01 20.88
C TRP A 398 -5.77 18.05 20.59
N LEU A 399 -4.59 18.58 20.26
CA LEU A 399 -3.44 17.79 19.90
C LEU A 399 -2.23 18.16 20.77
N VAL A 400 -1.48 17.16 21.21
CA VAL A 400 -0.22 17.30 21.97
C VAL A 400 0.91 16.78 21.10
N ASP A 401 1.96 17.58 20.91
CA ASP A 401 3.20 17.16 20.26
C ASP A 401 4.36 17.10 21.27
N SER A 402 5.59 16.86 20.78
CA SER A 402 6.78 16.74 21.63
C SER A 402 7.10 17.98 22.46
N LYS A 403 6.49 19.14 22.16
CA LYS A 403 6.66 20.39 22.92
C LYS A 403 5.44 20.71 23.80
N GLY A 404 4.43 19.83 23.85
CA GLY A 404 3.21 20.00 24.63
C GLY A 404 1.97 20.27 23.78
N LEU A 405 0.91 20.79 24.40
CA LEU A 405 -0.37 21.11 23.78
C LEU A 405 -0.18 22.14 22.66
N ILE A 406 -0.83 21.90 21.51
CA ILE A 406 -0.87 22.81 20.38
C ILE A 406 -1.88 23.91 20.70
N VAL A 407 -1.40 25.16 20.80
CA VAL A 407 -2.17 26.33 21.23
C VAL A 407 -1.76 27.56 20.43
N SER A 408 -2.63 28.58 20.39
CA SER A 408 -2.46 29.79 19.58
C SER A 408 -1.14 30.53 19.86
N SER A 409 -0.67 30.55 21.10
CA SER A 409 0.61 31.17 21.49
C SER A 409 1.84 30.50 20.87
N ARG A 410 1.70 29.32 20.25
CA ARG A 410 2.77 28.59 19.56
C ARG A 410 2.74 28.73 18.03
N LEU A 411 1.77 29.44 17.44
CA LEU A 411 1.50 29.49 15.99
C LEU A 411 2.74 29.68 15.10
N GLU A 412 3.62 30.61 15.46
CA GLU A 412 4.83 30.94 14.68
C GLU A 412 5.82 29.76 14.59
N SER A 413 5.80 28.85 15.56
CA SER A 413 6.71 27.70 15.63
C SER A 413 6.12 26.40 15.09
N LEU A 414 4.85 26.43 14.67
CA LEU A 414 4.11 25.26 14.21
C LEU A 414 4.25 25.08 12.70
N GLN A 415 4.37 23.82 12.29
CA GLN A 415 4.24 23.42 10.88
C GLN A 415 2.83 23.75 10.38
N GLN A 416 2.68 24.00 9.08
CA GLN A 416 1.43 24.50 8.49
C GLN A 416 0.22 23.61 8.83
N PHE A 417 0.37 22.28 8.70
CA PHE A 417 -0.69 21.31 9.00
C PHE A 417 -1.10 21.24 10.48
N LYS A 418 -0.29 21.80 11.41
CA LYS A 418 -0.62 21.88 12.84
C LYS A 418 -1.40 23.14 13.22
N LYS A 419 -1.30 24.21 12.42
CA LYS A 419 -1.89 25.51 12.73
C LYS A 419 -3.42 25.50 12.90
N PRO A 420 -4.20 24.72 12.13
CA PRO A 420 -5.66 24.64 12.32
C PRO A 420 -6.12 24.15 13.70
N TRP A 421 -5.21 23.52 14.46
CA TRP A 421 -5.46 22.93 15.78
C TRP A 421 -4.97 23.79 16.94
N ALA A 422 -4.41 24.98 16.65
CA ALA A 422 -3.83 25.88 17.63
C ALA A 422 -4.89 26.82 18.23
N HIS A 423 -5.75 26.26 19.07
CA HIS A 423 -6.81 26.99 19.75
C HIS A 423 -6.29 27.90 20.87
N GLU A 424 -7.09 28.87 21.29
CA GLU A 424 -6.78 29.69 22.45
C GLU A 424 -6.87 28.86 23.73
N HIS A 425 -5.71 28.64 24.37
CA HIS A 425 -5.58 27.96 25.66
C HIS A 425 -4.19 28.23 26.24
N GLU A 426 -4.05 28.14 27.56
CA GLU A 426 -2.75 28.22 28.22
C GLU A 426 -1.81 27.08 27.78
N PRO A 427 -0.49 27.33 27.60
CA PRO A 427 0.45 26.28 27.25
C PRO A 427 0.50 25.18 28.32
N VAL A 428 0.34 23.93 27.90
CA VAL A 428 0.45 22.75 28.76
C VAL A 428 1.55 21.82 28.23
N LYS A 429 2.47 21.41 29.11
CA LYS A 429 3.65 20.63 28.69
C LYS A 429 3.44 19.12 28.69
N SER A 430 2.71 18.59 29.67
CA SER A 430 2.55 17.14 29.84
C SER A 430 1.18 16.66 29.35
N LEU A 431 1.10 15.39 28.92
CA LEU A 431 -0.17 14.78 28.55
C LEU A 431 -1.15 14.74 29.74
N LEU A 432 -0.67 14.38 30.93
CA LEU A 432 -1.51 14.29 32.13
C LEU A 432 -2.16 15.64 32.47
N ASP A 433 -1.39 16.73 32.39
CA ASP A 433 -1.93 18.06 32.62
C ASP A 433 -2.91 18.47 31.52
N ALA A 434 -2.67 18.06 30.26
CA ALA A 434 -3.60 18.30 29.17
C ALA A 434 -4.92 17.54 29.39
N VAL A 435 -4.87 16.29 29.85
CA VAL A 435 -6.07 15.51 30.23
C VAL A 435 -6.84 16.21 31.35
N LYS A 436 -6.15 16.72 32.38
CA LYS A 436 -6.80 17.44 33.49
C LYS A 436 -7.43 18.78 33.06
N ALA A 437 -6.77 19.51 32.17
CA ALA A 437 -7.23 20.81 31.69
C ALA A 437 -8.39 20.67 30.69
N ILE A 438 -8.22 19.83 29.67
CA ILE A 438 -9.17 19.66 28.57
C ILE A 438 -10.35 18.76 28.97
N LYS A 439 -10.13 17.82 29.90
CA LYS A 439 -11.10 16.81 30.33
C LYS A 439 -11.73 16.06 29.15
N PRO A 440 -10.92 15.44 28.28
CA PRO A 440 -11.42 14.78 27.08
C PRO A 440 -12.26 13.54 27.44
N THR A 441 -13.22 13.23 26.56
CA THR A 441 -13.98 11.98 26.60
C THR A 441 -13.31 10.89 25.78
N VAL A 442 -12.51 11.29 24.79
CA VAL A 442 -11.76 10.41 23.88
C VAL A 442 -10.28 10.77 23.91
N LEU A 443 -9.43 9.79 24.19
CA LEU A 443 -7.98 9.90 24.19
C LEU A 443 -7.39 9.02 23.09
N ILE A 444 -6.64 9.62 22.17
CA ILE A 444 -6.10 8.95 20.98
C ILE A 444 -4.58 9.09 20.94
N GLY A 445 -3.88 7.96 20.88
CA GLY A 445 -2.42 7.88 20.82
C GLY A 445 -1.98 7.56 19.41
N SER A 446 -1.19 8.44 18.81
CA SER A 446 -0.59 8.28 17.48
C SER A 446 0.82 8.89 17.47
N SER A 447 1.56 8.67 18.55
CA SER A 447 2.84 9.34 18.82
C SER A 447 4.07 8.59 18.32
N GLY A 448 3.95 7.27 18.12
CA GLY A 448 5.06 6.36 17.93
C GLY A 448 5.91 6.14 19.18
N ALA A 449 5.44 6.57 20.36
CA ALA A 449 6.15 6.49 21.63
C ALA A 449 5.38 5.63 22.64
N GLY A 450 5.93 4.46 22.95
CA GLY A 450 5.29 3.49 23.84
C GLY A 450 5.22 3.93 25.31
N LYS A 451 4.25 3.37 26.05
CA LYS A 451 4.05 3.57 27.50
C LYS A 451 3.80 5.02 27.93
N THR A 452 3.26 5.84 27.04
CA THR A 452 2.96 7.26 27.28
C THR A 452 1.57 7.48 27.88
N PHE A 453 0.64 6.56 27.71
CA PHE A 453 -0.61 6.53 28.48
C PHE A 453 -0.32 5.86 29.80
N THR A 454 0.24 6.61 30.75
CA THR A 454 0.60 6.07 32.07
C THR A 454 -0.65 5.71 32.89
N LYS A 455 -0.44 4.98 33.99
CA LYS A 455 -1.49 4.66 34.96
C LYS A 455 -2.26 5.90 35.40
N GLU A 456 -1.56 6.98 35.72
CA GLU A 456 -2.17 8.25 36.15
C GLU A 456 -3.03 8.87 35.04
N VAL A 457 -2.61 8.77 33.78
CA VAL A 457 -3.38 9.26 32.62
C VAL A 457 -4.68 8.47 32.49
N VAL A 458 -4.61 7.13 32.51
CA VAL A 458 -5.78 6.26 32.34
C VAL A 458 -6.73 6.35 33.54
N GLU A 459 -6.21 6.38 34.77
CA GLU A 459 -7.03 6.59 35.98
C GLU A 459 -7.71 7.96 35.96
N THR A 460 -7.01 9.01 35.49
CA THR A 460 -7.61 10.34 35.33
C THR A 460 -8.73 10.31 34.29
N MET A 461 -8.52 9.68 33.13
CA MET A 461 -9.56 9.49 32.11
C MET A 461 -10.80 8.75 32.67
N ALA A 462 -10.59 7.69 33.45
CA ALA A 462 -11.66 6.90 34.07
C ALA A 462 -12.35 7.59 35.26
N SER A 463 -11.70 8.60 35.86
CA SER A 463 -12.31 9.45 36.88
C SER A 463 -13.22 10.54 36.27
N LEU A 464 -12.87 11.02 35.08
CA LEU A 464 -13.60 12.07 34.37
C LEU A 464 -14.79 11.52 33.56
N ASN A 465 -14.72 10.26 33.13
CA ASN A 465 -15.67 9.65 32.22
C ASN A 465 -16.15 8.30 32.77
N GLU A 466 -17.45 8.01 32.67
CA GLU A 466 -17.98 6.70 33.04
C GLU A 466 -17.46 5.58 32.13
N LYS A 467 -17.31 5.89 30.84
CA LYS A 467 -16.78 5.01 29.79
C LYS A 467 -15.73 5.76 28.97
N PRO A 468 -14.48 5.90 29.44
CA PRO A 468 -13.45 6.60 28.69
C PRO A 468 -13.13 5.81 27.41
N LEU A 469 -13.07 6.50 26.28
CA LEU A 469 -12.65 5.91 25.01
C LEU A 469 -11.14 6.13 24.84
N ILE A 470 -10.36 5.05 24.81
CA ILE A 470 -8.90 5.08 24.77
C ILE A 470 -8.40 4.30 23.55
N LEU A 471 -7.72 4.99 22.64
CA LEU A 471 -7.19 4.41 21.41
C LEU A 471 -5.66 4.48 21.42
N ALA A 472 -4.97 3.34 21.51
CA ALA A 472 -3.50 3.27 21.53
C ALA A 472 -2.95 2.77 20.18
N LEU A 473 -2.83 3.67 19.20
CA LEU A 473 -2.70 3.33 17.78
C LEU A 473 -1.26 3.14 17.30
N SER A 474 -0.26 3.46 18.12
CA SER A 474 1.14 3.36 17.70
C SER A 474 1.58 1.91 17.49
N ASN A 475 2.34 1.69 16.41
CA ASN A 475 2.82 0.38 15.95
C ASN A 475 4.36 0.31 15.96
N PRO A 476 4.96 -0.89 16.18
CA PRO A 476 4.34 -2.14 16.61
C PRO A 476 3.94 -2.11 18.11
N THR A 477 3.56 -3.25 18.71
CA THR A 477 3.14 -3.36 20.13
C THR A 477 4.11 -2.68 21.11
N SER A 478 5.42 -2.72 20.85
CA SER A 478 6.43 -2.06 21.69
C SER A 478 6.32 -0.53 21.71
N GLN A 479 5.65 0.07 20.72
CA GLN A 479 5.40 1.50 20.61
C GLN A 479 3.98 1.90 21.02
N SER A 480 3.13 0.94 21.40
CA SER A 480 1.77 1.23 21.83
C SER A 480 1.77 2.08 23.11
N GLU A 481 0.92 3.11 23.15
CA GLU A 481 0.85 4.06 24.26
C GLU A 481 0.52 3.40 25.60
N CYS A 482 -0.28 2.34 25.59
CA CYS A 482 -0.46 1.37 26.67
C CYS A 482 -0.97 0.04 26.09
N THR A 483 -0.86 -1.04 26.87
CA THR A 483 -1.42 -2.35 26.51
C THR A 483 -2.92 -2.42 26.84
N ALA A 484 -3.61 -3.41 26.25
CA ALA A 484 -5.00 -3.70 26.59
C ALA A 484 -5.18 -4.03 28.09
N GLU A 485 -4.28 -4.86 28.65
CA GLU A 485 -4.27 -5.22 30.07
C GLU A 485 -4.21 -4.00 30.97
N GLU A 486 -3.29 -3.07 30.66
CA GLU A 486 -3.11 -1.81 31.39
C GLU A 486 -4.35 -0.91 31.27
N ALA A 487 -4.91 -0.76 30.07
CA ALA A 487 -6.11 0.05 29.84
C ALA A 487 -7.32 -0.46 30.64
N TYR A 488 -7.59 -1.77 30.63
CA TYR A 488 -8.70 -2.35 31.38
C TYR A 488 -8.44 -2.33 32.88
N THR A 489 -7.23 -2.69 33.33
CA THR A 489 -6.91 -2.73 34.77
C THR A 489 -6.96 -1.34 35.40
N TRP A 490 -6.32 -0.35 34.79
CA TRP A 490 -6.25 1.01 35.35
C TRP A 490 -7.58 1.76 35.25
N SER A 491 -8.44 1.40 34.30
CA SER A 491 -9.80 1.95 34.20
C SER A 491 -10.86 1.17 35.00
N LYS A 492 -10.49 0.08 35.67
CA LYS A 492 -11.40 -0.85 36.35
C LYS A 492 -12.48 -1.42 35.42
N GLY A 493 -12.07 -1.86 34.23
CA GLY A 493 -12.93 -2.44 33.20
C GLY A 493 -13.87 -1.44 32.50
N LYS A 494 -13.73 -0.13 32.76
CA LYS A 494 -14.60 0.92 32.19
C LYS A 494 -14.20 1.36 30.79
N ALA A 495 -12.91 1.28 30.47
CA ALA A 495 -12.41 1.78 29.20
C ALA A 495 -12.98 0.99 28.02
N ILE A 496 -13.39 1.71 26.98
CA ILE A 496 -13.55 1.15 25.65
C ILE A 496 -12.21 1.36 24.96
N PHE A 497 -11.54 0.24 24.66
CA PHE A 497 -10.17 0.22 24.20
C PHE A 497 -10.05 -0.39 22.81
N ALA A 498 -9.24 0.24 21.96
CA ALA A 498 -8.73 -0.37 20.74
C ALA A 498 -7.28 0.06 20.50
N SER A 499 -6.53 -0.73 19.75
CA SER A 499 -5.11 -0.52 19.52
C SER A 499 -4.74 -0.61 18.04
N GLY A 500 -3.57 -0.10 17.67
CA GLY A 500 -3.04 -0.24 16.30
C GLY A 500 -2.50 -1.65 16.04
N SER A 501 -1.82 -2.22 17.04
CA SER A 501 -1.27 -3.58 17.02
C SER A 501 -2.17 -4.55 17.79
N PRO A 502 -2.16 -5.86 17.46
CA PRO A 502 -2.98 -6.83 18.15
C PRO A 502 -2.52 -7.06 19.60
N PHE A 503 -3.49 -7.25 20.49
CA PHE A 503 -3.28 -7.70 21.88
C PHE A 503 -4.19 -8.90 22.16
N ASP A 504 -3.72 -9.79 23.04
CA ASP A 504 -4.51 -10.93 23.49
C ASP A 504 -5.75 -10.49 24.27
N PRO A 505 -6.81 -11.33 24.32
CA PRO A 505 -7.94 -11.11 25.20
C PRO A 505 -7.53 -10.97 26.67
N VAL A 506 -8.22 -10.07 27.39
CA VAL A 506 -7.94 -9.75 28.79
C VAL A 506 -9.13 -10.16 29.66
N GLU A 507 -8.88 -10.94 30.71
CA GLU A 507 -9.89 -11.25 31.72
C GLU A 507 -9.76 -10.29 32.91
N TYR A 508 -10.79 -9.51 33.19
CA TYR A 508 -10.82 -8.58 34.33
C TYR A 508 -12.12 -8.74 35.12
N GLU A 509 -12.02 -9.06 36.41
CA GLU A 509 -13.15 -9.28 37.34
C GLU A 509 -14.23 -10.25 36.79
N GLY A 510 -13.80 -11.33 36.15
CA GLY A 510 -14.71 -12.36 35.59
C GLY A 510 -15.38 -11.98 34.27
N LYS A 511 -14.97 -10.87 33.66
CA LYS A 511 -15.39 -10.47 32.31
C LYS A 511 -14.22 -10.56 31.34
N LEU A 512 -14.46 -11.22 30.21
CA LEU A 512 -13.52 -11.28 29.09
C LEU A 512 -13.67 -10.05 28.19
N PHE A 513 -12.58 -9.36 27.94
CA PHE A 513 -12.46 -8.24 27.02
C PHE A 513 -11.61 -8.66 25.83
N VAL A 514 -12.14 -8.49 24.62
CA VAL A 514 -11.41 -8.72 23.37
C VAL A 514 -11.17 -7.35 22.73
N PRO A 515 -9.98 -6.77 22.85
CA PRO A 515 -9.70 -5.43 22.35
C PRO A 515 -9.74 -5.42 20.81
N GLY A 516 -10.38 -4.40 20.24
CA GLY A 516 -10.40 -4.21 18.80
C GLY A 516 -9.05 -3.72 18.25
N GLN A 517 -8.77 -4.02 16.99
CA GLN A 517 -7.61 -3.48 16.28
C GLN A 517 -8.07 -2.47 15.21
N ALA A 518 -7.58 -1.23 15.30
CA ALA A 518 -7.76 -0.21 14.27
C ALA A 518 -6.78 -0.45 13.11
N ASN A 519 -6.98 -1.56 12.39
CA ASN A 519 -6.11 -2.00 11.30
C ASN A 519 -6.57 -1.39 9.97
N ASN A 520 -5.71 -0.62 9.29
CA ASN A 520 -6.04 -0.01 8.00
C ASN A 520 -6.46 -1.03 6.92
N ALA A 521 -6.12 -2.32 7.09
CA ALA A 521 -6.59 -3.42 6.25
C ALA A 521 -8.12 -3.55 6.18
N TYR A 522 -8.87 -2.94 7.11
CA TYR A 522 -10.33 -2.82 7.02
C TYR A 522 -10.81 -1.79 5.99
N ILE A 523 -9.94 -0.86 5.55
CA ILE A 523 -10.29 0.25 4.67
C ILE A 523 -9.66 0.08 3.29
N PHE A 524 -8.33 0.15 3.18
CA PHE A 524 -7.67 0.32 1.87
C PHE A 524 -8.01 -0.75 0.83
N PRO A 525 -8.18 -2.05 1.16
CA PRO A 525 -8.47 -3.05 0.13
C PRO A 525 -9.81 -2.80 -0.56
N GLY A 526 -10.86 -2.57 0.25
CA GLY A 526 -12.21 -2.29 -0.26
C GLY A 526 -12.30 -0.89 -0.87
N PHE A 527 -11.64 0.09 -0.27
CA PHE A 527 -11.59 1.46 -0.76
C PHE A 527 -10.95 1.54 -2.15
N GLY A 528 -9.74 0.99 -2.31
CA GLY A 528 -9.08 0.99 -3.61
C GLY A 528 -9.79 0.12 -4.64
N LEU A 529 -10.39 -1.02 -4.25
CA LEU A 529 -11.27 -1.77 -5.16
C LEU A 529 -12.42 -0.88 -5.67
N GLY A 530 -13.08 -0.14 -4.78
CA GLY A 530 -14.16 0.79 -5.11
C GLY A 530 -13.74 1.87 -6.12
N LEU A 531 -12.55 2.44 -5.94
CA LEU A 531 -11.98 3.41 -6.88
C LEU A 531 -11.73 2.79 -8.27
N ILE A 532 -11.16 1.58 -8.31
CA ILE A 532 -10.83 0.87 -9.56
C ILE A 532 -12.10 0.53 -10.34
N ILE A 533 -13.10 -0.09 -9.69
CA ILE A 533 -14.30 -0.58 -10.38
C ILE A 533 -15.24 0.55 -10.83
N SER A 534 -15.22 1.69 -10.12
CA SER A 534 -15.98 2.89 -10.51
C SER A 534 -15.27 3.70 -11.60
N GLY A 535 -13.98 3.43 -11.86
CA GLY A 535 -13.16 4.23 -12.75
C GLY A 535 -12.95 5.65 -12.22
N ALA A 536 -12.90 5.81 -10.90
CA ALA A 536 -12.62 7.09 -10.26
C ALA A 536 -11.29 7.65 -10.75
N ILE A 537 -11.20 8.98 -10.80
CA ILE A 537 -9.96 9.68 -11.18
C ILE A 537 -9.40 10.53 -10.04
N ARG A 538 -10.16 10.72 -8.96
CA ARG A 538 -9.76 11.47 -7.76
C ARG A 538 -10.40 10.83 -6.53
N VAL A 539 -9.67 10.81 -5.42
CA VAL A 539 -10.23 10.57 -4.09
C VAL A 539 -10.90 11.85 -3.60
N ARG A 540 -12.04 11.70 -2.95
CA ARG A 540 -12.74 12.81 -2.26
C ARG A 540 -13.05 12.40 -0.84
N ASP A 541 -13.16 13.37 0.05
CA ASP A 541 -13.39 13.10 1.47
C ASP A 541 -14.72 12.37 1.70
N GLU A 542 -15.75 12.62 0.89
CA GLU A 542 -17.02 11.90 1.01
C GLU A 542 -16.87 10.39 0.76
N MET A 543 -15.88 9.98 -0.05
CA MET A 543 -15.59 8.57 -0.27
C MET A 543 -14.97 7.94 0.98
N LEU A 544 -14.10 8.68 1.70
CA LEU A 544 -13.52 8.24 2.96
C LEU A 544 -14.60 8.09 4.04
N LEU A 545 -15.47 9.10 4.17
CA LEU A 545 -16.61 9.05 5.10
C LEU A 545 -17.55 7.88 4.79
N ALA A 546 -17.85 7.63 3.51
CA ALA A 546 -18.66 6.49 3.11
C ALA A 546 -18.01 5.14 3.46
N ALA A 547 -16.68 5.03 3.32
CA ALA A 547 -15.95 3.84 3.77
C ALA A 547 -16.08 3.66 5.29
N CYS A 548 -15.96 4.74 6.07
CA CYS A 548 -16.14 4.71 7.54
C CYS A 548 -17.54 4.22 7.93
N GLU A 549 -18.58 4.79 7.30
CA GLU A 549 -19.98 4.47 7.55
C GLU A 549 -20.31 3.00 7.25
N TYR A 550 -19.62 2.39 6.27
CA TYR A 550 -19.77 0.97 5.97
C TYR A 550 -19.03 0.08 6.99
N THR A 551 -17.79 0.43 7.34
CA THR A 551 -16.93 -0.35 8.24
C THR A 551 -17.39 -0.35 9.70
N GLN A 552 -18.18 0.64 10.14
CA GLN A 552 -18.74 0.66 11.51
C GLN A 552 -19.84 -0.39 11.79
N ASN A 553 -20.36 -1.04 10.75
CA ASN A 553 -21.41 -2.07 10.84
C ASN A 553 -20.78 -3.45 10.91
#